data_AF-A0A819IRJ5-F1
#
_entry.id   AF-A0A819IRJ5-F1
#
_cell.length_a   1.000
_cell.length_b   1.000
_cell.length_c   1.000
_cell.angle_alpha   90.00
_cell.angle_beta   90.00
_cell.angle_gamma   90.00
#
_symmetry.space_group_name_H-M   'P 1'
#
loop_
_entity.id
_entity.type
_entity.pdbx_description
1 polymer ?
#
loop_
_entity_poly.entity_id
_entity_poly.type
_entity_poly.pdbx_seq_one_letter_code
_entity_poly.pdbx_strand_id
1 'polypeptide(L)' 'RVPQTRSTLVQHLFNHCLQRDPNRRPTHRWLAHHPLTASAATV' A
#
# COMPACT_ATOMS: atom_id res chain seq x y z
N ARG A 1 -18.82 -0.71 7.15
CA ARG A 1 -17.38 -0.63 6.78
C ARG A 1 -16.81 -2.03 6.92
N VAL A 2 -16.28 -2.63 5.84
CA VAL A 2 -15.63 -3.96 5.91
C VAL A 2 -14.31 -3.81 6.65
N PRO A 3 -13.99 -4.65 7.66
CA PRO A 3 -12.69 -4.58 8.34
C PRO A 3 -11.57 -4.87 7.34
N GLN A 4 -10.56 -3.99 7.32
CA GLN A 4 -9.37 -4.17 6.49
C GLN A 4 -8.52 -5.30 7.10
N THR A 5 -8.52 -6.46 6.46
CA THR A 5 -7.60 -7.55 6.79
C THR A 5 -6.24 -7.31 6.14
N ARG A 6 -5.19 -7.96 6.66
CA ARG A 6 -3.85 -7.90 6.05
C ARG A 6 -3.88 -8.24 4.55
N SER A 7 -4.65 -9.26 4.14
CA SER A 7 -4.81 -9.61 2.72
C SER A 7 -5.43 -8.48 1.89
N THR A 8 -6.44 -7.77 2.42
CA THR A 8 -7.04 -6.63 1.68
C THR A 8 -6.07 -5.47 1.51
N LEU A 9 -5.22 -5.19 2.51
CA LEU A 9 -4.19 -4.16 2.40
C LEU A 9 -3.08 -4.54 1.40
N VAL A 10 -2.73 -5.83 1.35
CA VAL A 10 -1.74 -6.34 0.38
C VAL A 10 -2.29 -6.23 -1.04
N GLN A 11 -3.53 -6.66 -1.27
CA GLN A 11 -4.19 -6.52 -2.57
C GLN A 11 -4.28 -5.06 -3.01
N HIS A 12 -4.60 -4.15 -2.09
CA HIS A 12 -4.63 -2.71 -2.35
C HIS A 12 -3.26 -2.17 -2.78
N LEU A 13 -2.19 -2.55 -2.08
CA LEU A 13 -0.83 -2.13 -2.42
C LEU A 13 -0.41 -2.66 -3.81
N PHE A 14 -0.67 -3.93 -4.11
CA PHE A 14 -0.38 -4.50 -5.43
C PHE A 14 -1.12 -3.78 -6.56
N ASN A 15 -2.41 -3.46 -6.37
CA ASN A 15 -3.20 -2.75 -7.38
C ASN A 15 -2.66 -1.35 -7.68
N HIS A 16 -2.07 -0.67 -6.69
CA HIS A 16 -1.42 0.63 -6.90
C HIS A 16 -0.02 0.50 -7.52
N CYS A 17 0.78 -0.47 -7.09
CA CYS A 17 2.14 -0.67 -7.62
C CYS A 17 2.16 -1.18 -9.06
N LEU A 18 1.22 -2.04 -9.44
CA LEU A 18 1.13 -2.66 -10.76
C LEU A 18 0.33 -1.84 -11.77
N GLN A 19 0.18 -0.54 -11.54
CA GLN A 19 -0.48 0.36 -12.51
C GLN A 19 0.29 0.41 -13.83
N ARG A 20 -0.47 0.27 -14.92
CA ARG A 20 0.06 0.34 -16.30
C ARG A 20 0.65 1.71 -16.61
N ASP A 21 0.01 2.78 -16.13
CA ASP A 21 0.50 4.15 -16.23
C ASP A 21 1.55 4.42 -15.13
N PRO A 22 2.81 4.71 -15.49
CA PRO A 22 3.87 4.98 -14.52
C PRO A 22 3.60 6.21 -13.65
N ASN A 23 2.86 7.22 -14.16
CA ASN A 23 2.58 8.44 -13.39
C ASN A 23 1.51 8.23 -12.30
N ARG A 24 0.79 7.11 -12.36
CA ARG A 24 -0.21 6.71 -11.37
C ARG A 24 0.34 5.76 -10.31
N ARG A 25 1.59 5.33 -10.45
CA ARG A 25 2.23 4.46 -9.47
C ARG A 25 2.46 5.25 -8.16
N PRO A 26 2.36 4.58 -7.01
CA PRO A 26 2.61 5.21 -5.73
C PRO A 26 4.08 5.67 -5.63
N THR A 27 4.27 6.84 -5.04
CA THR A 27 5.62 7.35 -4.74
C THR A 27 6.20 6.67 -3.50
N HIS A 28 7.51 6.77 -3.31
CA HIS A 28 8.17 6.31 -2.07
C HIS A 28 7.54 6.91 -0.82
N ARG A 29 7.16 8.19 -0.85
CA ARG A 29 6.47 8.86 0.26
C ARG A 29 5.10 8.23 0.54
N TRP A 30 4.33 7.92 -0.49
CA TRP A 30 3.05 7.22 -0.33
C TRP A 30 3.26 5.83 0.29
N LEU A 31 4.25 5.08 -0.19
CA LEU A 31 4.58 3.76 0.34
C LEU A 31 5.00 3.83 1.81
N ALA A 32 5.75 4.84 2.24
CA ALA A 32 6.15 4.99 3.65
C ALA A 32 4.97 5.17 4.62
N HIS A 33 3.87 5.77 4.14
CA HIS A 33 2.66 6.00 4.95
C HIS A 33 1.58 4.92 4.76
N HIS A 34 1.82 3.90 3.93
CA HIS A 34 0.85 2.84 3.71
C HIS A 34 0.70 1.96 4.96
N PRO A 35 -0.51 1.50 5.34
CA PRO A 35 -0.73 0.75 6.59
C PRO A 35 0.14 -0.49 6.79
N LEU A 36 0.58 -1.14 5.71
CA LEU A 36 1.45 -2.33 5.77
C LEU A 36 2.91 -2.02 6.12
N THR A 37 3.39 -0.85 5.73
CA THR A 37 4.81 -0.44 5.84
C THR A 37 4.99 0.52 7.01
N ALA A 38 4.00 1.38 7.28
CA ALA A 38 3.98 2.26 8.44
C ALA A 38 3.93 1.48 9.76
N SER A 39 3.28 0.31 9.78
CA SER A 39 3.17 -0.53 10.98
C SER A 39 4.41 -1.40 11.25
N ALA A 40 5.35 -1.49 10.30
CA ALA A 40 6.59 -2.28 10.46
C ALA A 40 7.72 -1.50 11.14
N ALA A 41 7.56 -0.18 11.32
CA ALA A 41 8.55 0.69 11.98
C ALA A 41 8.53 0.62 13.52
N THR A 42 7.98 -0.45 14.10
CA THR A 42 7.93 -0.69 15.56
C THR A 42 8.90 -1.80 15.98
N VAL A 43 10.14 -1.75 15.50
CA VAL A 43 11.26 -2.56 16.00
C VAL A 43 12.36 -1.64 16.46
#